data_AF-A0A973QVH4-F1
#
_entry.id   AF-A0A973QVH4-F1
#
_cell.length_a   1.000
_cell.length_b   1.000
_cell.length_c   1.000
_cell.angle_alpha   90.00
_cell.angle_beta   90.00
_cell.angle_gamma   90.00
#
_symmetry.space_group_name_H-M   'P 1'
#
loop_
_entity.id
_entity.type
_entity.pdbx_description
1 polymer ?
#
loop_
_entity_poly.entity_id
_entity_poly.type
_entity_poly.pdbx_seq_one_letter_code
_entity_poly.pdbx_strand_id
1 'polypeptide(L)'
;MDNRRESSEARHGHGSESPAGLSRRHALTVAGGVLAGAALAQMAVPAFAAPAASADADAIVVGHGLAGLVATAELAAAGRKVLLLDQEPESNLGGQA
;
A
#
# COMPACT_ATOMS: atom_id res chain seq x y z
N MET A 1 -46.78 40.98 -23.18
CA MET A 1 -46.04 39.87 -22.56
C MET A 1 -45.55 40.36 -21.23
N ASP A 2 -46.32 40.07 -20.17
CA ASP A 2 -45.94 40.38 -18.79
C ASP A 2 -44.91 39.36 -18.31
N ASN A 3 -43.87 39.81 -17.59
CA ASN A 3 -43.68 39.24 -16.26
C ASN A 3 -42.98 40.24 -15.33
N ARG A 4 -43.84 40.84 -14.51
CA ARG A 4 -43.55 41.39 -13.18
C ARG A 4 -42.76 40.38 -12.34
N ARG A 5 -42.18 40.87 -11.24
CA ARG A 5 -41.66 40.20 -10.02
C ARG A 5 -40.13 40.34 -9.93
N GLU A 6 -39.64 41.27 -9.11
CA GLU A 6 -39.18 41.00 -7.72
C GLU A 6 -37.80 40.31 -7.74
N SER A 7 -36.74 40.68 -7.05
CA SER A 7 -36.44 41.65 -5.99
C SER A 7 -34.92 41.55 -5.82
N SER A 8 -34.22 42.66 -5.71
CA SER A 8 -33.47 43.03 -4.51
C SER A 8 -32.52 41.95 -3.95
N GLU A 9 -31.24 42.20 -4.17
CA GLU A 9 -30.15 42.07 -3.19
C GLU A 9 -30.33 41.03 -2.06
N ALA A 10 -29.60 39.91 -2.20
CA ALA A 10 -29.03 39.22 -1.05
C ALA A 10 -27.65 38.70 -1.44
N ARG A 11 -26.62 39.50 -1.15
CA ARG A 11 -25.29 38.98 -0.84
C ARG A 11 -25.46 37.95 0.27
N HIS A 12 -24.94 36.75 0.13
CA HIS A 12 -24.40 35.91 1.22
C HIS A 12 -23.64 34.74 0.58
N GLY A 13 -22.31 34.75 0.74
CA GLY A 13 -21.47 33.62 0.39
C GLY A 13 -21.76 32.45 1.31
N HIS A 14 -21.77 31.23 0.76
CA HIS A 14 -21.69 30.02 1.55
C HIS A 14 -20.73 29.05 0.87
N GLY A 15 -19.76 28.59 1.66
CA GLY A 15 -18.51 28.02 1.21
C GLY A 15 -18.64 26.67 0.53
N SER A 16 -17.70 26.43 -0.38
CA SER A 16 -17.23 25.11 -0.74
C SER A 16 -16.55 24.46 0.47
N GLU A 17 -17.32 23.83 1.36
CA GLU A 17 -16.77 22.96 2.41
C GLU A 17 -16.80 21.51 1.93
N SER A 18 -15.73 21.13 1.23
CA SER A 18 -15.29 19.74 1.15
C SER A 18 -15.15 19.20 2.57
N PRO A 19 -15.67 18.01 2.93
CA PRO A 19 -15.32 17.37 4.20
C PRO A 19 -13.87 16.87 4.14
N ALA A 20 -12.93 17.80 4.23
CA ALA A 20 -11.54 17.54 4.55
C ALA A 20 -11.46 17.29 6.05
N GLY A 21 -11.07 16.10 6.48
CA GLY A 21 -10.84 15.91 7.90
C GLY A 21 -10.29 14.58 8.38
N LEU A 22 -10.47 13.47 7.67
CA LEU A 22 -9.91 12.19 8.10
C LEU A 22 -8.94 11.66 7.05
N SER A 23 -7.75 12.25 7.02
CA SER A 23 -6.61 11.63 6.37
C SER A 23 -6.28 10.34 7.11
N ARG A 24 -6.03 9.23 6.38
CA ARG A 24 -5.60 7.94 6.93
C ARG A 24 -4.43 8.09 7.91
N ARG A 25 -3.61 9.14 7.74
CA ARG A 25 -2.47 9.47 8.60
C ARG A 25 -2.88 9.94 10.01
N HIS A 26 -4.08 10.51 10.18
CA HIS A 26 -4.59 11.00 11.46
C HIS A 26 -5.30 9.93 12.32
N ALA A 27 -5.53 8.74 11.78
CA ALA A 27 -6.22 7.66 12.51
C ALA A 27 -5.30 6.85 13.47
N LEU A 28 -4.01 7.16 13.54
CA LEU A 28 -3.02 6.35 14.27
C LEU A 28 -2.47 7.00 15.55
N THR A 29 -2.97 8.17 15.98
CA THR A 29 -2.25 8.96 17.01
C THR A 29 -2.95 9.10 18.36
N VAL A 30 -4.15 8.57 18.60
CA VAL A 30 -4.81 8.81 19.91
C VAL A 30 -5.46 7.55 20.47
N ALA A 31 -4.69 6.78 21.24
CA ALA A 31 -5.07 6.24 22.56
C ALA A 31 -3.98 5.27 23.08
N GLY A 32 -3.25 5.67 24.13
CA GLY A 32 -2.50 4.70 24.96
C GLY A 32 -1.03 5.04 25.24
N GLY A 33 -0.75 6.24 25.77
CA GLY A 33 0.57 6.55 26.30
C GLY A 33 0.91 5.77 27.59
N VAL A 34 2.15 5.24 27.62
CA VAL A 34 3.07 5.12 28.78
C VAL A 34 2.89 3.98 29.81
N LEU A 35 2.80 2.71 29.41
CA LEU A 35 3.08 1.60 30.35
C LEU A 35 3.98 0.44 29.86
N ALA A 36 4.50 0.46 28.63
CA ALA A 36 5.03 -0.76 28.00
C ALA A 36 6.50 -0.67 27.53
N GLY A 37 7.41 -0.15 28.35
CA GLY A 37 8.84 -0.05 28.01
C GLY A 37 9.53 -1.38 27.68
N ALA A 38 8.96 -2.52 28.08
CA ALA A 38 9.47 -3.87 27.77
C ALA A 38 8.60 -4.66 26.76
N ALA A 39 7.36 -4.24 26.48
CA ALA A 39 6.47 -4.97 25.56
C ALA A 39 6.54 -4.45 24.11
N LEU A 40 7.02 -3.23 23.89
CA LEU A 40 7.27 -2.72 22.53
C LEU A 40 8.46 -3.41 21.83
N ALA A 41 9.37 -4.02 22.58
CA ALA A 41 10.47 -4.80 22.01
C ALA A 41 9.97 -6.07 21.28
N GLN A 42 8.77 -6.56 21.61
CA GLN A 42 8.18 -7.77 21.02
C GLN A 42 7.24 -7.46 19.84
N MET A 43 6.87 -6.20 19.61
CA MET A 43 6.00 -5.78 18.50
C MET A 43 6.75 -5.46 17.20
N ALA A 44 8.06 -5.66 17.17
CA ALA A 44 8.90 -5.39 16.01
C ALA A 44 9.07 -6.60 15.06
N VAL A 45 8.28 -7.66 15.23
CA VAL A 45 8.24 -8.74 14.24
C VAL A 45 7.15 -8.37 13.22
N PRO A 46 7.50 -8.13 11.94
CA PRO A 46 6.47 -7.90 10.93
C PRO A 46 5.54 -9.11 10.90
N ALA A 47 4.24 -8.88 10.76
CA ALA A 47 3.19 -9.92 10.73
C ALA A 47 3.37 -10.98 9.63
N PHE A 48 4.40 -10.86 8.78
CA PHE A 48 4.81 -11.83 7.78
C PHE A 48 5.78 -12.91 8.30
N ALA A 49 6.34 -12.79 9.50
CA ALA A 49 7.29 -13.79 10.02
C ALA A 49 6.58 -15.07 10.51
N ALA A 50 5.97 -15.82 9.60
CA ALA A 50 5.71 -17.23 9.83
C ALA A 50 7.07 -17.97 9.95
N PRO A 51 7.21 -18.97 10.83
CA PRO A 51 8.41 -19.81 10.86
C PRO A 51 8.49 -20.55 9.53
N ALA A 52 9.29 -20.02 8.61
CA ALA A 52 9.47 -20.58 7.29
C ALA A 52 10.14 -21.95 7.45
N ALA A 53 9.56 -22.98 6.82
CA ALA A 53 10.39 -24.05 6.31
C ALA A 53 11.49 -23.37 5.48
N SER A 54 12.75 -23.53 5.88
CA SER A 54 13.88 -22.83 5.26
C SER A 54 13.97 -23.27 3.80
N ALA A 55 13.31 -22.52 2.90
CA ALA A 55 13.54 -22.63 1.49
C ALA A 55 14.91 -22.02 1.23
N ASP A 56 15.90 -22.89 1.04
CA ASP A 56 17.27 -22.48 0.77
C ASP A 56 17.35 -21.93 -0.65
N ALA A 57 17.56 -20.61 -0.77
CA ALA A 57 17.63 -19.88 -2.04
C ALA A 57 18.84 -18.95 -2.01
N ASP A 58 19.55 -18.88 -3.14
CA ASP A 58 20.68 -17.98 -3.33
C ASP A 58 20.22 -16.52 -3.55
N ALA A 59 18.99 -16.35 -4.07
CA ALA A 59 18.39 -15.04 -4.33
C ALA A 59 16.86 -15.08 -4.24
N ILE A 60 16.27 -13.93 -3.88
CA ILE A 60 14.84 -13.68 -3.96
C ILE A 60 14.60 -12.53 -4.95
N VAL A 61 13.73 -12.74 -5.93
CA VAL A 61 13.27 -11.71 -6.86
C VAL A 61 11.83 -11.36 -6.52
N VAL A 62 11.54 -10.07 -6.30
CA VAL A 62 10.20 -9.58 -5.98
C VAL A 62 9.64 -8.85 -7.20
N GLY A 63 8.51 -9.34 -7.71
CA GLY A 63 7.85 -8.85 -8.92
C GLY A 63 8.05 -9.80 -10.10
N HIS A 64 6.97 -10.29 -10.70
CA HIS A 64 6.97 -11.20 -11.87
C HIS A 64 6.75 -10.48 -13.22
N GLY A 65 6.93 -9.17 -13.27
CA GLY A 65 6.96 -8.42 -14.53
C GLY A 65 8.18 -8.78 -15.38
N LEU A 66 8.27 -8.22 -16.59
CA LEU A 66 9.38 -8.50 -17.53
C LEU A 66 10.77 -8.40 -16.88
N ALA A 67 11.03 -7.34 -16.13
CA ALA A 67 12.32 -7.15 -15.47
C ALA A 67 12.65 -8.26 -14.45
N GLY A 68 11.66 -8.68 -13.66
CA GLY A 68 11.83 -9.75 -12.67
C GLY A 68 12.02 -11.13 -13.31
N LEU A 69 11.30 -11.41 -14.40
CA LEU A 69 11.49 -12.64 -15.17
C LEU A 69 12.85 -12.69 -15.86
N VAL A 70 13.31 -11.59 -16.47
CA VAL A 70 14.66 -11.51 -17.04
C VAL A 70 15.72 -11.70 -15.97
N ALA A 71 15.61 -11.02 -14.82
CA ALA A 71 16.56 -11.20 -13.72
C ALA A 71 16.57 -12.64 -13.20
N THR A 72 15.40 -13.27 -13.06
CA THR A 72 15.28 -14.66 -12.63
C THR A 72 15.91 -15.61 -13.64
N ALA A 73 15.70 -15.39 -14.94
CA ALA A 73 16.27 -16.21 -16.01
C ALA A 73 17.80 -16.12 -16.03
N GLU A 74 18.37 -14.92 -15.91
CA GLU A 74 19.82 -14.71 -15.86
C GLU A 74 20.46 -15.35 -14.62
N LEU A 75 19.84 -15.21 -13.44
CA LEU A 75 20.31 -15.84 -12.21
C LEU A 75 20.22 -17.37 -12.28
N ALA A 76 19.13 -17.92 -12.84
CA ALA A 76 18.97 -19.35 -13.04
C ALA A 76 20.00 -19.89 -14.05
N ALA A 77 20.26 -19.16 -15.15
CA ALA A 77 21.31 -19.50 -16.11
C ALA A 77 22.71 -19.50 -15.48
N ALA A 78 22.94 -18.64 -14.48
CA ALA A 78 24.15 -18.63 -13.66
C ALA A 78 24.18 -19.74 -12.58
N GLY A 79 23.19 -20.64 -12.55
CA GLY A 79 23.14 -21.78 -11.63
C GLY A 79 22.66 -21.43 -10.23
N ARG A 80 21.96 -20.31 -10.04
CA ARG A 80 21.41 -19.89 -8.74
C ARG A 80 20.02 -20.48 -8.51
N LYS A 81 19.74 -20.90 -7.27
CA LYS A 81 18.38 -21.20 -6.80
C LYS A 81 17.69 -19.88 -6.49
N VAL A 82 16.64 -19.56 -7.25
CA VAL A 82 15.94 -18.28 -7.14
C VAL A 82 14.50 -18.51 -6.70
N LEU A 83 14.06 -17.77 -5.68
CA LEU A 83 12.67 -17.67 -5.30
C LEU A 83 12.07 -16.42 -5.95
N LEU A 84 11.13 -16.58 -6.88
CA LEU A 84 10.37 -15.49 -7.49
C LEU A 84 9.05 -15.30 -6.75
N LEU A 85 8.79 -14.10 -6.26
CA LEU A 85 7.61 -13.75 -5.48
C LEU A 85 6.84 -12.61 -6.12
N ASP A 86 5.52 -12.75 -6.21
CA ASP A 86 4.62 -11.66 -6.56
C ASP A 86 3.33 -11.80 -5.75
N GLN A 87 2.60 -10.70 -5.62
CA GLN A 87 1.27 -10.67 -4.99
C GLN A 87 0.17 -11.14 -5.94
N GLU A 88 0.38 -11.01 -7.25
CA GLU A 88 -0.57 -11.37 -8.29
C GLU A 88 -0.51 -12.89 -8.61
N PRO A 89 -1.61 -13.50 -9.08
CA PRO A 89 -1.64 -14.91 -9.41
C PRO A 89 -0.76 -15.22 -10.64
N GLU A 90 -0.42 -16.50 -10.80
CA GLU A 90 0.41 -16.97 -11.92
C GLU A 90 -0.22 -16.73 -13.31
N SER A 91 -1.54 -16.57 -13.39
CA SER A 91 -2.23 -16.18 -14.63
C SER A 91 -1.82 -14.80 -15.14
N ASN A 92 -1.22 -13.99 -14.28
CA ASN A 92 -0.82 -12.61 -14.56
C ASN A 92 0.72 -12.49 -14.75
N LEU A 93 1.44 -13.63 -14.84
CA LEU A 93 2.88 -13.66 -15.06
C LEU A 93 3.29 -12.81 -16.28
N GLY A 94 4.35 -12.02 -16.13
CA GLY A 94 4.78 -11.04 -17.12
C GLY A 94 4.25 -9.63 -16.87
N GLY A 95 3.25 -9.47 -15.99
CA GLY A 95 2.64 -8.18 -15.68
C GLY A 95 1.71 -7.70 -16.81
N GLN A 96 1.72 -6.39 -17.08
CA GLN A 96 0.93 -5.77 -18.16
C GLN A 96 1.68 -5.70 -19.50
N ALA A 97 2.75 -6.47 -19.65
CA ALA A 97 3.59 -6.47 -20.85
C ALA A 97 2.90 -7.13 -22.05
#